data_AF-A0A2N0WVC8-F1
#
_entry.id   AF-A0A2N0WVC8-F1
#
_cell.length_a   1.000
_cell.length_b   1.000
_cell.length_c   1.000
_cell.angle_alpha   90.00
_cell.angle_beta   90.00
_cell.angle_gamma   90.00
#
_symmetry.space_group_name_H-M   'P 1'
#
loop_
_entity.id
_entity.type
_entity.pdbx_description
1 polymer ?
#
loop_
_entity_poly.entity_id
_entity_poly.type
_entity_poly.pdbx_seq_one_letter_code
_entity_poly.pdbx_strand_id
1 'polypeptide(L)'
;MRCLLFFPTRNIKQHSVSQHNGRYRHTCYIHSRHLGFTLIELLTVITLLAITATVALTSYNGTQEQGRYDMTKFEMTQLREALLQFRQDSGSNDFPRQGAYDCTDVANDNPSDINPNIDGQLPVAAGNTDSEKIAWCQHPANLWMLFADPLGAGWNMDTKRGWNGPYLQRKDGYLTLTSNTVNLIDISNPLWSVADPYTNNSTDSGIEWSLDSGSDFINSSASPYLFRVDLNNPVGNYQARIIAAGSDGLFEDNDADECHAQAMDHVLCLLN
;
A
#
# COMPACT_ATOMS: atom_id res chain seq x y z
N MET A 1 -30.31 -8.89 11.74
CA MET A 1 -30.78 -9.94 10.80
C MET A 1 -29.78 -11.09 10.87
N ARG A 2 -30.19 -12.23 11.45
CA ARG A 2 -29.38 -13.44 11.63
C ARG A 2 -29.87 -14.46 10.60
N CYS A 3 -28.99 -14.90 9.70
CA CYS A 3 -29.24 -16.05 8.83
C CYS A 3 -28.45 -17.27 9.34
N LEU A 4 -29.19 -18.26 9.83
CA LEU A 4 -28.72 -19.62 10.09
C LEU A 4 -29.39 -20.53 9.04
N LEU A 5 -28.59 -21.28 8.27
CA LEU A 5 -29.05 -22.42 7.46
C LEU A 5 -28.07 -23.57 7.74
N PHE A 6 -28.38 -24.47 8.68
CA PHE A 6 -29.10 -25.75 8.53
C PHE A 6 -28.50 -26.71 7.48
N PHE A 7 -27.66 -27.63 7.97
CA PHE A 7 -27.30 -28.89 7.31
C PHE A 7 -28.34 -29.98 7.65
N PRO A 8 -28.86 -30.76 6.70
CA PRO A 8 -29.67 -31.93 7.02
C PRO A 8 -28.81 -33.19 7.13
N THR A 9 -28.80 -33.79 8.31
CA THR A 9 -28.36 -35.17 8.56
C THR A 9 -29.46 -36.14 8.14
N ARG A 10 -29.16 -37.10 7.25
CA ARG A 10 -30.07 -38.22 6.94
C ARG A 10 -29.62 -39.49 7.65
N ASN A 11 -30.45 -39.92 8.59
CA ASN A 11 -30.42 -41.20 9.29
C ASN A 11 -30.98 -42.30 8.36
N ILE A 12 -30.24 -43.38 8.12
CA ILE A 12 -30.72 -44.54 7.36
C ILE A 12 -31.05 -45.67 8.33
N LYS A 13 -32.34 -45.98 8.45
CA LYS A 13 -32.88 -47.17 9.13
C LYS A 13 -32.52 -48.42 8.35
N GLN A 14 -32.01 -49.43 9.05
CA GLN A 14 -31.95 -50.80 8.58
C GLN A 14 -33.34 -51.46 8.68
N HIS A 15 -33.72 -52.21 7.65
CA HIS A 15 -34.79 -53.20 7.72
C HIS A 15 -34.35 -54.49 7.00
N SER A 16 -34.66 -55.60 7.64
CA SER A 16 -34.27 -56.97 7.32
C SER A 16 -35.22 -57.67 6.34
N VAL A 17 -34.60 -58.45 5.44
CA VAL A 17 -34.96 -59.81 4.94
C VAL A 17 -36.32 -60.04 4.27
N SER A 18 -36.29 -60.49 3.01
CA SER A 18 -37.04 -61.68 2.55
C SER A 18 -36.44 -62.25 1.26
N GLN A 19 -36.18 -63.56 1.25
CA GLN A 19 -35.79 -64.34 0.08
C GLN A 19 -36.97 -64.51 -0.88
N HIS A 20 -36.73 -64.54 -2.19
CA HIS A 20 -37.51 -65.36 -3.12
C HIS A 20 -36.73 -65.71 -4.40
N ASN A 21 -36.90 -66.98 -4.78
CA ASN A 21 -36.44 -67.70 -5.96
C ASN A 21 -36.45 -66.94 -7.30
N GLY A 22 -35.37 -67.19 -8.05
CA GLY A 22 -35.45 -67.84 -9.36
C GLY A 22 -35.96 -67.01 -10.53
N ARG A 23 -35.03 -66.61 -11.41
CA ARG A 23 -35.14 -66.78 -12.88
C ARG A 23 -33.87 -66.27 -13.57
N TYR A 24 -33.26 -67.19 -14.33
CA TYR A 24 -32.19 -66.94 -15.27
C TYR A 24 -32.52 -65.74 -16.18
N ARG A 25 -31.79 -64.64 -16.01
CA ARG A 25 -31.73 -63.56 -16.99
C ARG A 25 -30.32 -63.57 -17.56
N HIS A 26 -30.24 -63.94 -18.83
CA HIS A 26 -29.05 -63.77 -19.65
C HIS A 26 -28.64 -62.30 -19.57
N THR A 27 -27.55 -62.03 -18.86
CA THR A 27 -26.82 -60.78 -18.90
C THR A 27 -26.25 -60.65 -20.31
N CYS A 28 -26.91 -59.87 -21.15
CA CYS A 28 -26.27 -59.29 -22.32
C CYS A 28 -25.21 -58.32 -21.78
N TYR A 29 -23.98 -58.79 -21.72
CA TYR A 29 -22.83 -57.93 -21.49
C TYR A 29 -22.74 -57.00 -22.69
N ILE A 30 -23.15 -55.75 -22.48
CA ILE A 30 -22.68 -54.65 -23.32
C ILE A 30 -21.17 -54.66 -23.12
N HIS A 31 -20.45 -55.21 -24.10
CA HIS A 31 -19.01 -55.16 -24.14
C HIS A 31 -18.64 -53.70 -24.33
N SER A 32 -18.36 -53.01 -23.21
CA SER A 32 -17.71 -51.71 -23.22
C SER A 32 -16.43 -51.89 -24.01
N ARG A 33 -16.44 -51.48 -25.27
CA ARG A 33 -15.20 -51.30 -26.04
C ARG A 33 -14.43 -50.24 -25.29
N HIS A 34 -13.51 -50.67 -24.42
CA HIS A 34 -12.46 -49.80 -23.94
C HIS A 34 -11.65 -49.42 -25.17
N LEU A 35 -12.00 -48.28 -25.76
CA LEU A 35 -11.12 -47.53 -26.63
C LEU A 35 -9.99 -47.07 -25.71
N GLY A 36 -8.95 -47.90 -25.61
CA GLY A 36 -7.73 -47.51 -24.92
C GLY A 36 -7.20 -46.28 -25.64
N PHE A 37 -7.12 -45.16 -24.93
CA PHE A 37 -6.42 -43.98 -25.40
C PHE A 37 -5.04 -44.43 -25.87
N THR A 38 -4.75 -44.15 -27.13
CA THR A 38 -3.45 -44.53 -27.69
C THR A 38 -2.38 -43.69 -26.98
N LEU A 39 -1.19 -44.27 -26.76
CA LEU A 39 -0.08 -43.53 -26.15
C LEU A 39 0.21 -42.23 -26.92
N ILE A 40 0.03 -42.25 -28.24
CA ILE A 40 0.19 -41.08 -29.10
C ILE A 40 -0.87 -40.00 -28.84
N GLU A 41 -2.12 -40.37 -28.58
CA GLU A 41 -3.19 -39.43 -28.27
C GLU A 41 -2.93 -38.71 -26.94
N LEU A 42 -2.55 -39.46 -25.90
CA LEU A 42 -2.14 -38.86 -24.63
C LEU A 42 -0.92 -37.94 -24.80
N LEU A 43 0.07 -38.38 -25.59
CA LEU A 43 1.27 -37.59 -25.87
C LEU A 43 0.94 -36.29 -26.61
N THR A 44 0.01 -36.31 -27.57
CA THR A 44 -0.41 -35.09 -28.29
C THR A 44 -1.19 -34.12 -27.40
N VAL A 45 -1.97 -34.62 -26.43
CA VAL A 45 -2.71 -33.76 -25.50
C VAL A 45 -1.74 -33.06 -24.55
N ILE A 46 -0.78 -33.78 -23.95
CA ILE A 46 0.17 -33.17 -23.03
C ILE A 46 1.09 -32.16 -23.74
N THR A 47 1.46 -32.39 -25.01
CA THR A 47 2.25 -31.41 -25.77
C THR A 47 1.44 -30.16 -26.10
N LEU A 48 0.17 -30.32 -26.47
CA LEU A 48 -0.72 -29.19 -26.72
C LEU A 48 -1.02 -28.39 -25.44
N LEU A 49 -1.19 -29.07 -24.30
CA LEU A 49 -1.33 -28.41 -22.99
C LEU A 49 -0.04 -27.67 -22.58
N ALA A 50 1.13 -28.24 -22.82
CA ALA A 50 2.40 -27.58 -22.52
C ALA A 50 2.60 -26.29 -23.35
N ILE A 51 2.28 -26.34 -24.65
CA ILE A 51 2.37 -25.17 -25.53
C ILE A 51 1.37 -24.08 -25.10
N THR A 52 0.11 -24.45 -24.86
CA THR A 52 -0.93 -23.48 -24.48
C THR A 52 -0.69 -22.87 -23.09
N ALA A 53 -0.21 -23.65 -22.13
CA ALA A 53 0.18 -23.15 -20.81
C ALA A 53 1.33 -22.12 -20.89
N THR A 54 2.30 -22.37 -21.78
CA THR A 54 3.44 -21.45 -21.96
C THR A 54 2.99 -20.09 -22.50
N VAL A 55 2.10 -20.08 -23.51
CA VAL A 55 1.53 -18.85 -24.07
C VAL A 55 0.64 -18.11 -23.04
N ALA A 56 -0.12 -18.85 -22.24
CA ALA A 56 -0.95 -18.25 -21.20
C ALA A 56 -0.12 -17.54 -20.11
N LEU A 57 1.00 -18.13 -19.68
CA LEU A 57 1.87 -17.55 -18.66
C LEU A 57 2.54 -16.25 -19.12
N THR A 58 3.03 -16.17 -20.36
CA THR A 58 3.67 -14.95 -20.87
C THR A 58 2.67 -13.80 -21.04
N SER A 59 1.41 -14.10 -21.37
CA SER A 59 0.34 -13.10 -21.46
C SER A 59 -0.09 -12.54 -20.10
N TYR A 60 0.03 -13.32 -19.02
CA TYR A 60 -0.45 -12.91 -17.70
C TYR A 60 0.49 -11.88 -17.04
N ASN A 61 1.81 -12.08 -17.14
CA ASN A 61 2.80 -11.23 -16.48
C ASN A 61 2.71 -9.75 -16.91
N GLY A 62 2.46 -9.47 -18.19
CA GLY A 62 2.32 -8.08 -18.68
C GLY A 62 1.09 -7.35 -18.15
N THR A 63 -0.01 -8.07 -17.91
CA THR A 63 -1.26 -7.45 -17.40
C THR A 63 -1.17 -7.08 -15.93
N GLN A 64 -0.43 -7.85 -15.14
CA GLN A 64 -0.23 -7.57 -13.72
C GLN A 64 0.63 -6.30 -13.51
N GLU A 65 1.69 -6.16 -14.31
CA GLU A 65 2.57 -5.00 -14.22
C GLU A 65 1.85 -3.71 -14.63
N GLN A 66 1.10 -3.75 -15.74
CA GLN A 66 0.28 -2.61 -16.15
C GLN A 66 -0.76 -2.24 -15.07
N GLY A 67 -1.38 -3.24 -14.43
CA GLY A 67 -2.33 -3.00 -13.34
C GLY A 67 -1.71 -2.29 -12.14
N ARG A 68 -0.47 -2.65 -11.76
CA ARG A 68 0.28 -1.98 -10.68
C ARG A 68 0.68 -0.56 -11.05
N TYR A 69 1.11 -0.34 -12.29
CA TYR A 69 1.42 0.99 -12.80
C TYR A 69 0.19 1.91 -12.75
N ASP A 70 -0.95 1.44 -13.27
CA ASP A 70 -2.19 2.20 -13.29
C ASP A 70 -2.71 2.49 -11.86
N MET A 71 -2.60 1.51 -10.96
CA MET A 71 -2.92 1.69 -9.54
C MET A 71 -2.02 2.74 -8.88
N THR A 72 -0.71 2.67 -9.11
CA THR A 72 0.27 3.64 -8.58
C THR A 72 -0.08 5.06 -9.01
N LYS A 73 -0.34 5.25 -10.30
CA LYS A 73 -0.73 6.54 -10.85
C LYS A 73 -2.02 7.08 -10.24
N PHE A 74 -2.99 6.21 -10.02
CA PHE A 74 -4.25 6.57 -9.36
C PHE A 74 -4.03 6.98 -7.90
N GLU A 75 -3.27 6.21 -7.12
CA GLU A 75 -2.96 6.53 -5.72
C GLU A 75 -2.14 7.82 -5.60
N MET A 76 -1.14 8.04 -6.44
CA MET A 76 -0.39 9.30 -6.49
C MET A 76 -1.29 10.50 -6.82
N THR A 77 -2.28 10.31 -7.69
CA THR A 77 -3.25 11.37 -8.00
C THR A 77 -4.12 11.71 -6.79
N GLN A 78 -4.57 10.71 -6.03
CA GLN A 78 -5.29 10.94 -4.78
C GLN A 78 -4.44 11.66 -3.73
N LEU A 79 -3.18 11.24 -3.56
CA LEU A 79 -2.23 11.92 -2.68
C LEU A 79 -2.03 13.38 -3.08
N ARG A 80 -1.93 13.64 -4.39
CA ARG A 80 -1.84 15.01 -4.93
C ARG A 80 -3.06 15.84 -4.58
N GLU A 81 -4.25 15.33 -4.83
CA GLU A 81 -5.50 16.02 -4.52
C GLU A 81 -5.61 16.30 -3.02
N ALA A 82 -5.27 15.34 -2.17
CA ALA A 82 -5.23 15.51 -0.72
C ALA A 82 -4.26 16.61 -0.27
N LEU A 83 -3.04 16.64 -0.82
CA LEU A 83 -2.03 17.66 -0.50
C LEU A 83 -2.44 19.06 -0.99
N LEU A 84 -3.03 19.15 -2.19
CA LEU A 84 -3.52 20.43 -2.71
C LEU A 84 -4.73 20.94 -1.93
N GLN A 85 -5.63 20.05 -1.53
CA GLN A 85 -6.76 20.39 -0.67
C GLN A 85 -6.28 20.85 0.72
N PHE A 86 -5.34 20.13 1.33
CA PHE A 86 -4.69 20.54 2.59
C PHE A 86 -4.12 21.95 2.49
N ARG A 87 -3.38 22.23 1.41
CA ARG A 87 -2.77 23.54 1.15
C ARG A 87 -3.81 24.64 0.96
N GLN A 88 -4.91 24.32 0.29
CA GLN A 88 -6.00 25.26 0.09
C GLN A 88 -6.73 25.55 1.40
N ASP A 89 -6.96 24.53 2.21
CA ASP A 89 -7.71 24.62 3.45
C ASP A 89 -6.89 25.29 4.56
N SER A 90 -5.57 25.06 4.63
CA SER A 90 -4.69 25.69 5.61
C SER A 90 -4.71 27.22 5.58
N GLY A 91 -4.90 27.81 4.39
CA GLY A 91 -4.95 29.26 4.20
C GLY A 91 -3.58 29.95 4.18
N SER A 92 -2.50 29.27 4.57
CA SER A 92 -1.13 29.77 4.48
C SER A 92 -0.46 29.45 3.13
N ASN A 93 -1.09 28.62 2.30
CA ASN A 93 -0.52 28.05 1.07
C ASN A 93 0.75 27.21 1.32
N ASP A 94 0.91 26.69 2.53
CA ASP A 94 2.00 25.79 2.90
C ASP A 94 1.59 24.33 2.71
N PHE A 95 2.55 23.50 2.31
CA PHE A 95 2.42 22.05 2.41
C PHE A 95 2.80 21.53 3.81
N PRO A 96 2.55 20.25 4.12
CA PRO A 96 3.09 19.63 5.32
C PRO A 96 4.61 19.88 5.47
N ARG A 97 5.05 20.17 6.70
CA ARG A 97 6.44 20.52 7.09
C ARG A 97 6.91 21.92 6.64
N GLN A 98 6.01 22.78 6.18
CA GLN A 98 6.34 24.14 5.79
C GLN A 98 5.56 25.17 6.60
N GLY A 99 6.14 26.36 6.77
CA GLY A 99 5.48 27.53 7.36
C GLY A 99 4.87 27.20 8.72
N ALA A 100 3.55 27.36 8.85
CA ALA A 100 2.84 27.06 10.09
C ALA A 100 2.87 25.57 10.50
N TYR A 101 3.20 24.68 9.56
CA TYR A 101 3.31 23.24 9.74
C TYR A 101 4.76 22.75 9.82
N ASP A 102 5.73 23.64 9.97
CA ASP A 102 7.11 23.24 10.23
C ASP A 102 7.21 22.51 11.58
N CYS A 103 7.89 21.37 11.58
CA CYS A 103 8.10 20.55 12.76
C CYS A 103 9.07 21.19 13.76
N THR A 104 9.89 22.17 13.34
CA THR A 104 10.89 22.80 14.21
C THR A 104 10.40 24.14 14.78
N ASP A 105 10.93 24.53 15.93
CA ASP A 105 10.65 25.83 16.54
C ASP A 105 11.41 26.99 15.84
N VAL A 106 10.96 27.32 14.63
CA VAL A 106 11.42 28.49 13.87
C VAL A 106 11.03 29.81 14.54
N ALA A 107 10.06 29.83 15.46
CA ALA A 107 9.68 31.06 16.17
C ALA A 107 10.80 31.54 17.12
N ASN A 108 11.61 30.60 17.62
CA ASN A 108 12.78 30.89 18.46
C ASN A 108 14.12 30.70 17.73
N ASP A 109 14.12 30.46 16.42
CA ASP A 109 15.32 30.16 15.60
C ASP A 109 16.15 28.99 16.16
N ASN A 110 15.49 28.04 16.84
CA ASN A 110 16.14 26.84 17.39
C ASN A 110 15.63 25.59 16.67
N PRO A 111 16.37 25.06 15.67
CA PRO A 111 15.97 23.89 14.92
C PRO A 111 16.06 22.57 15.72
N SER A 112 16.58 22.63 16.96
CA SER A 112 16.72 21.46 17.84
C SER A 112 15.45 21.17 18.65
N ASP A 113 14.56 22.15 18.78
CA ASP A 113 13.35 22.04 19.60
C ASP A 113 12.13 21.81 18.70
N ILE A 114 11.19 20.99 19.18
CA ILE A 114 9.95 20.70 18.47
C ILE A 114 9.05 21.94 18.46
N ASN A 115 8.37 22.20 17.34
CA ASN A 115 7.39 23.29 17.26
C ASN A 115 6.29 23.09 18.33
N PRO A 116 6.15 24.01 19.30
CA PRO A 116 5.19 23.85 20.39
C PRO A 116 3.72 23.85 19.92
N ASN A 117 3.43 24.43 18.74
CA ASN A 117 2.09 24.41 18.16
C ASN A 117 1.72 23.04 17.59
N ILE A 118 2.72 22.20 17.28
CA ILE A 118 2.54 20.84 16.73
C ILE A 118 2.71 19.78 17.81
N ASP A 119 3.61 20.00 18.78
CA ASP A 119 4.01 19.00 19.78
C ASP A 119 2.83 18.34 20.49
N GLY A 120 1.86 19.14 20.92
CA GLY A 120 0.66 18.66 21.61
C GLY A 120 -0.29 17.81 20.77
N GLN A 121 -0.14 17.81 19.43
CA GLN A 121 -0.98 17.05 18.48
C GLN A 121 -0.27 15.82 17.92
N LEU A 122 1.03 15.65 18.18
CA LEU A 122 1.78 14.51 17.68
C LEU A 122 1.25 13.20 18.31
N PRO A 123 1.11 12.12 17.52
CA PRO A 123 0.75 10.82 18.07
C PRO A 123 1.88 10.29 18.95
N VAL A 124 1.53 9.37 19.87
CA VAL A 124 2.52 8.67 20.73
C VAL A 124 3.60 7.97 19.90
N ALA A 125 3.28 7.57 18.67
CA ALA A 125 4.22 6.98 17.73
C ALA A 125 5.36 7.93 17.32
N ALA A 126 5.26 9.25 17.52
CA ALA A 126 6.31 10.20 17.12
C ALA A 126 7.57 10.14 18.00
N GLY A 127 7.48 9.53 19.19
CA GLY A 127 8.58 9.45 20.15
C GLY A 127 8.42 10.40 21.34
N ASN A 128 9.39 10.37 22.24
CA ASN A 128 9.32 11.07 23.52
C ASN A 128 10.27 12.27 23.61
N THR A 129 11.31 12.33 22.77
CA THR A 129 12.27 13.43 22.74
C THR A 129 12.02 14.35 21.55
N ASP A 130 12.42 15.61 21.64
CA ASP A 130 12.26 16.58 20.55
C ASP A 130 12.98 16.12 19.28
N SER A 131 14.19 15.57 19.42
CA SER A 131 14.92 15.00 18.29
C SER A 131 14.20 13.84 17.60
N GLU A 132 13.57 12.95 18.37
CA GLU A 132 12.77 11.84 17.81
C GLU A 132 11.54 12.37 17.08
N LYS A 133 10.82 13.32 17.71
CA LYS A 133 9.60 13.91 17.17
C LYS A 133 9.87 14.71 15.90
N ILE A 134 10.95 15.50 15.87
CA ILE A 134 11.38 16.26 14.68
C ILE A 134 11.73 15.28 13.56
N ALA A 135 12.57 14.28 13.82
CA ALA A 135 12.96 13.28 12.82
C ALA A 135 11.74 12.53 12.27
N TRP A 136 10.80 12.14 13.14
CA TRP A 136 9.56 11.50 12.75
C TRP A 136 8.67 12.42 11.90
N CYS A 137 8.45 13.65 12.34
CA CYS A 137 7.59 14.61 11.67
C CYS A 137 8.14 15.05 10.31
N GLN A 138 9.45 15.22 10.19
CA GLN A 138 10.11 15.65 8.95
C GLN A 138 10.35 14.51 7.96
N HIS A 139 10.23 13.25 8.40
CA HIS A 139 10.50 12.10 7.57
C HIS A 139 9.67 12.14 6.27
N PRO A 140 10.27 12.03 5.07
CA PRO A 140 9.54 12.23 3.82
C PRO A 140 8.44 11.21 3.50
N ALA A 141 8.52 10.01 4.06
CA ALA A 141 7.46 9.01 3.96
C ALA A 141 6.29 9.29 4.92
N ASN A 142 6.42 10.24 5.84
CA ASN A 142 5.40 10.52 6.85
C ASN A 142 4.33 11.47 6.30
N LEU A 143 3.10 10.98 6.25
CA LEU A 143 1.92 11.68 5.74
C LEU A 143 0.91 11.98 6.86
N TRP A 144 1.35 11.95 8.13
CA TRP A 144 0.47 12.08 9.31
C TRP A 144 -0.47 13.30 9.29
N MET A 145 -0.01 14.44 8.78
CA MET A 145 -0.80 15.69 8.70
C MET A 145 -2.01 15.58 7.75
N LEU A 146 -2.01 14.57 6.86
CA LEU A 146 -3.16 14.27 6.01
C LEU A 146 -4.18 13.36 6.70
N PHE A 147 -3.81 12.72 7.81
CA PHE A 147 -4.67 11.82 8.57
C PHE A 147 -5.24 12.46 9.83
N ALA A 148 -4.50 13.38 10.46
CA ALA A 148 -4.88 14.04 11.72
C ALA A 148 -4.63 15.55 11.66
N ASP A 149 -5.34 16.29 12.51
CA ASP A 149 -5.19 17.74 12.63
C ASP A 149 -3.83 18.09 13.27
N PRO A 150 -2.92 18.75 12.55
CA PRO A 150 -1.58 19.04 13.06
C PRO A 150 -1.53 20.20 14.07
N LEU A 151 -2.54 21.07 14.11
CA LEU A 151 -2.55 22.26 14.98
C LEU A 151 -3.65 22.19 16.05
N GLY A 152 -4.59 21.25 15.92
CA GLY A 152 -5.72 21.09 16.85
C GLY A 152 -6.72 22.25 16.82
N ALA A 153 -6.59 23.16 15.85
CA ALA A 153 -7.47 24.32 15.68
C ALA A 153 -8.77 23.97 14.95
N GLY A 154 -8.81 22.83 14.24
CA GLY A 154 -9.94 22.36 13.46
C GLY A 154 -10.26 23.23 12.25
N TRP A 155 -11.44 22.98 11.69
CA TRP A 155 -11.99 23.73 10.56
C TRP A 155 -12.78 24.94 11.03
N ASN A 156 -12.47 26.12 10.50
CA ASN A 156 -13.28 27.30 10.67
C ASN A 156 -14.22 27.48 9.46
N MET A 157 -15.53 27.32 9.72
CA MET A 157 -16.57 27.42 8.68
C MET A 157 -16.72 28.83 8.10
N ASP A 158 -16.46 29.87 8.89
CA ASP A 158 -16.67 31.27 8.48
C ASP A 158 -15.56 31.73 7.54
N THR A 159 -14.31 31.39 7.86
CA THR A 159 -13.16 31.73 7.02
C THR A 159 -12.92 30.71 5.92
N LYS A 160 -13.55 29.52 6.01
CA LYS A 160 -13.25 28.33 5.21
C LYS A 160 -11.76 28.01 5.24
N ARG A 161 -11.15 28.10 6.43
CA ARG A 161 -9.72 27.83 6.67
C ARG A 161 -9.54 26.89 7.85
N GLY A 162 -8.38 26.25 7.91
CA GLY A 162 -8.01 25.31 8.95
C GLY A 162 -8.00 23.87 8.44
N TRP A 163 -8.06 22.91 9.34
CA TRP A 163 -8.02 21.51 8.99
C TRP A 163 -9.43 20.97 8.73
N ASN A 164 -9.75 20.62 7.48
CA ASN A 164 -11.09 20.20 7.05
C ASN A 164 -11.32 18.68 7.02
N GLY A 165 -10.41 17.91 7.63
CA GLY A 165 -10.61 16.48 7.82
C GLY A 165 -9.38 15.66 7.45
N PRO A 166 -9.45 14.34 7.70
CA PRO A 166 -8.51 13.43 7.11
C PRO A 166 -8.69 13.52 5.59
N TYR A 167 -7.69 14.08 4.91
CA TYR A 167 -7.67 14.19 3.45
C TYR A 167 -7.42 12.83 2.79
N LEU A 168 -6.95 11.86 3.57
CA LEU A 168 -6.79 10.47 3.18
C LEU A 168 -7.42 9.57 4.23
N GLN A 169 -7.97 8.44 3.76
CA GLN A 169 -8.33 7.35 4.65
C GLN A 169 -7.07 6.60 5.02
N ARG A 170 -6.82 6.47 6.32
CA ARG A 170 -5.72 5.63 6.81
C ARG A 170 -6.05 4.17 6.50
N LYS A 171 -5.27 3.53 5.63
CA LYS A 171 -5.21 2.06 5.58
C LYS A 171 -4.50 1.63 6.87
N ASP A 172 -5.17 0.87 7.73
CA ASP A 172 -4.64 0.47 9.02
C ASP A 172 -3.26 -0.15 8.82
N GLY A 173 -2.23 0.49 9.37
CA GLY A 173 -0.85 0.19 9.02
C GLY A 173 0.12 1.22 9.58
N TYR A 174 1.31 0.73 9.87
CA TYR A 174 2.50 1.44 10.30
C TYR A 174 3.64 0.96 9.42
N LEU A 175 4.47 1.90 8.98
CA LEU A 175 5.71 1.60 8.28
C LEU A 175 6.87 1.69 9.26
N THR A 176 7.62 0.60 9.36
CA THR A 176 8.92 0.57 10.01
C THR A 176 9.99 0.47 8.93
N LEU A 177 11.00 1.33 9.00
CA LEU A 177 12.16 1.29 8.13
C LEU A 177 13.32 0.68 8.91
N THR A 178 13.88 -0.41 8.40
CA THR A 178 15.09 -1.05 8.91
C THR A 178 16.25 -0.80 7.95
N SER A 179 17.46 -1.08 8.44
CA SER A 179 18.79 -0.67 7.94
C SER A 179 19.17 -1.00 6.49
N ASN A 180 18.25 -1.55 5.69
CA ASN A 180 18.45 -1.88 4.28
C ASN A 180 17.54 -1.09 3.33
N THR A 181 16.81 -0.08 3.81
CA THR A 181 16.02 0.78 2.91
C THR A 181 16.95 1.75 2.19
N VAL A 182 17.37 1.39 0.98
CA VAL A 182 18.36 2.15 0.20
C VAL A 182 17.83 3.56 -0.04
N ASN A 183 18.50 4.56 0.58
CA ASN A 183 18.30 6.01 0.46
C ASN A 183 17.22 6.67 1.35
N LEU A 184 16.76 6.03 2.42
CA LEU A 184 15.98 6.69 3.47
C LEU A 184 16.68 6.58 4.84
N ILE A 185 16.46 7.59 5.68
CA ILE A 185 17.01 7.61 7.04
C ILE A 185 16.21 6.61 7.88
N ASP A 186 16.91 5.71 8.57
CA ASP A 186 16.29 4.79 9.52
C ASP A 186 15.50 5.56 10.58
N ILE A 187 14.37 4.98 10.98
CA ILE A 187 13.54 5.55 12.02
C ILE A 187 13.16 4.49 13.03
N SER A 188 13.44 4.78 14.31
CA SER A 188 13.13 3.90 15.44
C SER A 188 11.63 3.76 15.70
N ASN A 189 10.85 4.71 15.20
CA ASN A 189 9.44 4.89 15.48
C ASN A 189 8.59 4.68 14.21
N PRO A 190 7.49 3.92 14.28
CA PRO A 190 6.68 3.62 13.11
C PRO A 190 6.02 4.88 12.52
N LEU A 191 6.07 5.01 11.20
CA LEU A 191 5.55 6.14 10.44
C LEU A 191 4.10 5.93 10.00
N TRP A 192 3.38 7.04 9.83
CA TRP A 192 2.06 7.06 9.21
C TRP A 192 2.22 7.37 7.72
N SER A 193 2.44 6.33 6.93
CA SER A 193 2.71 6.42 5.50
C SER A 193 1.67 5.67 4.67
N VAL A 194 1.77 5.78 3.35
CA VAL A 194 0.98 4.99 2.39
C VAL A 194 1.93 4.16 1.56
N ALA A 195 1.64 2.87 1.44
CA ALA A 195 2.41 1.92 0.64
C ALA A 195 1.99 2.01 -0.83
N ASP A 196 2.96 1.88 -1.73
CA ASP A 196 2.70 1.64 -3.14
C ASP A 196 2.20 0.19 -3.37
N PRO A 197 1.67 -0.15 -4.56
CA PRO A 197 1.15 -1.48 -4.83
C PRO A 197 2.24 -2.50 -5.18
N TYR A 198 3.52 -2.12 -5.13
CA TYR A 198 4.64 -2.99 -5.49
C TYR A 198 5.07 -3.79 -4.27
N THR A 199 4.99 -5.12 -4.38
CA THR A 199 5.40 -6.02 -3.29
C THR A 199 6.82 -6.49 -3.54
N ASN A 200 7.70 -6.17 -2.60
CA ASN A 200 9.08 -6.63 -2.54
C ASN A 200 9.22 -7.73 -1.47
N ASN A 201 10.33 -8.45 -1.50
CA ASN A 201 10.66 -9.39 -0.44
C ASN A 201 11.26 -8.59 0.74
N SER A 202 10.67 -8.73 1.93
CA SER A 202 11.04 -7.94 3.12
C SER A 202 12.49 -8.19 3.58
N THR A 203 13.04 -9.39 3.30
CA THR A 203 14.41 -9.75 3.66
C THR A 203 15.48 -8.93 2.96
N ASP A 204 15.17 -8.39 1.78
CA ASP A 204 16.16 -7.72 0.93
C ASP A 204 16.04 -6.19 0.98
N SER A 205 14.85 -5.68 1.30
CA SER A 205 14.51 -4.25 1.20
C SER A 205 14.53 -3.50 2.53
N GLY A 206 14.51 -4.19 3.67
CA GLY A 206 14.49 -3.56 5.00
C GLY A 206 13.21 -2.76 5.31
N ILE A 207 12.20 -2.81 4.48
CA ILE A 207 10.92 -2.12 4.68
C ILE A 207 9.92 -3.10 5.30
N GLU A 208 9.32 -2.74 6.43
CA GLU A 208 8.34 -3.57 7.12
C GLU A 208 7.01 -2.83 7.33
N TRP A 209 5.91 -3.45 6.88
CA TRP A 209 4.55 -2.99 7.14
C TRP A 209 3.92 -3.81 8.26
N SER A 210 3.41 -3.14 9.28
CA SER A 210 2.71 -3.79 10.40
C SER A 210 1.37 -3.11 10.64
N LEU A 211 0.32 -3.90 10.90
CA LEU A 211 -1.02 -3.35 11.18
C LEU A 211 -1.07 -2.72 12.58
N ASP A 212 -0.29 -3.23 13.52
CA ASP A 212 -0.12 -2.69 14.86
C ASP A 212 1.33 -2.29 15.12
N SER A 213 1.54 -1.31 16.01
CA SER A 213 2.86 -1.01 16.55
C SER A 213 3.37 -2.23 17.33
N GLY A 214 4.18 -3.08 16.69
CA GLY A 214 4.76 -4.28 17.30
C GLY A 214 4.02 -5.61 17.05
N SER A 215 3.15 -5.71 16.03
CA SER A 215 2.54 -7.00 15.63
C SER A 215 3.42 -7.82 14.68
N ASP A 216 3.21 -9.15 14.71
CA ASP A 216 3.84 -10.10 13.80
C ASP A 216 3.55 -9.77 12.32
N PHE A 217 4.65 -9.66 11.59
CA PHE A 217 4.79 -9.15 10.24
C PHE A 217 3.89 -9.87 9.22
N ILE A 218 3.15 -9.10 8.41
CA ILE A 218 2.70 -9.62 7.11
C ILE A 218 3.88 -9.45 6.17
N ASN A 219 4.44 -10.57 5.68
CA ASN A 219 5.58 -10.65 4.75
C ASN A 219 5.25 -10.07 3.36
N SER A 220 4.88 -8.80 3.32
CA SER A 220 4.60 -8.02 2.13
C SER A 220 5.24 -6.67 2.37
N SER A 221 6.52 -6.53 2.04
CA SER A 221 7.16 -5.21 2.02
C SER A 221 6.69 -4.49 0.77
N ALA A 222 6.22 -3.27 0.91
CA ALA A 222 5.89 -2.39 -0.21
C ALA A 222 6.59 -1.07 0.01
N SER A 223 7.02 -0.39 -1.04
CA SER A 223 7.77 0.85 -0.85
C SER A 223 6.80 1.98 -0.48
N PRO A 224 7.15 2.88 0.45
CA PRO A 224 6.27 3.98 0.78
C PRO A 224 6.27 5.03 -0.33
N TYR A 225 5.16 5.75 -0.47
CA TYR A 225 5.20 7.02 -1.19
C TYR A 225 6.02 8.04 -0.43
N LEU A 226 6.90 8.74 -1.15
CA LEU A 226 7.71 9.80 -0.61
C LEU A 226 7.15 11.15 -1.01
N PHE A 227 6.90 11.99 -0.02
CA PHE A 227 6.59 13.39 -0.23
C PHE A 227 7.85 14.23 -0.03
N ARG A 228 8.33 14.87 -1.10
CA ARG A 228 9.46 15.80 -1.04
C ARG A 228 8.96 17.20 -1.32
N VAL A 229 9.47 18.15 -0.54
CA VAL A 229 9.34 19.57 -0.84
C VAL A 229 10.73 20.15 -0.69
N ASP A 230 11.21 20.81 -1.73
CA ASP A 230 12.48 21.51 -1.62
C ASP A 230 12.29 22.76 -0.75
N LEU A 231 12.85 22.71 0.45
CA LEU A 231 12.80 23.79 1.43
C LEU A 231 13.89 24.85 1.17
N ASN A 232 14.88 24.56 0.33
CA ASN A 232 16.00 25.46 0.04
C ASN A 232 15.67 26.47 -1.08
N ASN A 233 14.63 26.18 -1.86
CA ASN A 233 14.16 27.08 -2.89
C ASN A 233 13.38 28.27 -2.28
N PRO A 234 13.51 29.48 -2.86
CA PRO A 234 12.83 30.67 -2.36
C PRO A 234 11.31 30.49 -2.37
N VAL A 235 10.65 31.08 -1.36
CA VAL A 235 9.19 31.04 -1.15
C VAL A 235 8.45 31.34 -2.45
N GLY A 236 7.72 30.36 -2.98
CA GLY A 236 6.96 30.48 -4.23
C GLY A 236 7.46 29.58 -5.38
N ASN A 237 8.68 29.04 -5.29
CA ASN A 237 9.24 28.08 -6.27
C ASN A 237 9.45 26.68 -5.64
N TYR A 238 8.50 26.23 -4.82
CA TYR A 238 8.57 24.89 -4.24
C TYR A 238 8.22 23.83 -5.30
N GLN A 239 9.16 22.96 -5.71
CA GLN A 239 8.80 21.72 -6.42
C GLN A 239 8.44 20.63 -5.41
N ALA A 240 7.22 20.75 -4.90
CA ALA A 240 6.62 19.68 -4.14
C ALA A 240 6.30 18.51 -5.09
N ARG A 241 6.83 17.32 -4.79
CA ARG A 241 6.69 16.11 -5.61
C ARG A 241 6.37 14.87 -4.75
N ILE A 242 5.68 13.93 -5.38
CA ILE A 242 5.44 12.58 -4.86
C ILE A 242 6.29 11.61 -5.67
N ILE A 243 7.01 10.72 -4.99
CA ILE A 243 7.86 9.70 -5.61
C ILE A 243 7.39 8.31 -5.14
N ALA A 244 7.28 7.38 -6.07
CA ALA A 244 7.12 5.96 -5.81
C ALA A 244 8.32 5.20 -6.36
N ALA A 245 8.85 4.26 -5.57
CA ALA A 245 10.01 3.45 -5.96
C ALA A 245 9.74 2.56 -7.17
N GLY A 246 8.48 2.14 -7.39
CA GLY A 246 8.16 1.28 -8.51
C GLY A 246 8.58 -0.18 -8.28
N SER A 247 8.89 -0.90 -9.35
CA SER A 247 9.05 -2.36 -9.33
C SER A 247 10.38 -2.87 -8.76
N ASP A 248 11.41 -2.03 -8.75
CA ASP A 248 12.73 -2.37 -8.20
C ASP A 248 12.85 -2.03 -6.70
N GLY A 249 11.92 -1.24 -6.17
CA GLY A 249 11.88 -0.88 -4.77
C GLY A 249 12.97 0.11 -4.34
N LEU A 250 13.67 0.73 -5.30
CA LEU A 250 14.71 1.72 -5.05
C LEU A 250 14.17 3.11 -5.32
N PHE A 251 14.63 4.11 -4.55
CA PHE A 251 14.34 5.50 -4.85
C PHE A 251 15.56 6.11 -5.56
N GLU A 252 15.41 6.39 -6.84
CA GLU A 252 16.42 6.97 -7.73
C GLU A 252 16.25 8.50 -7.85
N ASP A 253 16.03 9.16 -6.70
CA ASP A 253 15.91 10.61 -6.60
C ASP A 253 17.30 11.24 -6.77
N ASN A 254 17.72 11.47 -8.01
CA ASN A 254 18.82 12.37 -8.30
C ASN A 254 18.30 13.79 -8.07
N ASP A 255 18.88 14.53 -7.11
CA ASP A 255 18.58 15.94 -6.78
C ASP A 255 18.67 16.95 -7.97
N ALA A 256 18.84 16.47 -9.21
CA ALA A 256 19.25 17.25 -10.37
C ALA A 256 18.14 17.65 -11.36
N ASP A 257 16.90 17.13 -11.27
CA ASP A 257 15.80 17.59 -12.12
C ASP A 257 14.43 17.42 -11.41
N GLU A 258 14.00 18.48 -10.73
CA GLU A 258 12.99 18.49 -9.65
C GLU A 258 11.55 18.05 -10.02
N CYS A 259 11.29 17.71 -11.29
CA CYS A 259 9.99 17.23 -11.77
C CYS A 259 10.03 16.27 -12.97
N HIS A 260 11.19 15.71 -13.30
CA HIS A 260 11.32 14.76 -14.39
C HIS A 260 11.46 13.34 -13.81
N ALA A 261 10.60 12.43 -14.23
CA ALA A 261 10.82 11.00 -13.99
C ALA A 261 12.07 10.59 -14.77
N GLN A 262 13.19 10.46 -14.07
CA GLN A 262 14.37 9.75 -14.56
C GLN A 262 14.28 8.34 -13.96
N ALA A 263 14.55 7.31 -14.75
CA ALA A 263 14.56 5.88 -14.35
C ALA A 263 13.19 5.18 -14.13
N MET A 264 13.17 4.13 -13.29
CA MET A 264 12.01 3.23 -13.04
C MET A 264 11.01 3.78 -12.00
N ASP A 265 11.38 4.86 -11.31
CA ASP A 265 10.54 5.57 -10.34
C ASP A 265 9.37 6.30 -11.02
N HIS A 266 8.26 6.38 -10.29
CA HIS A 266 7.13 7.23 -10.68
C HIS A 266 7.19 8.55 -9.91
N VAL A 267 7.38 9.66 -10.63
CA VAL A 267 7.42 11.02 -10.05
C VAL A 267 6.20 11.82 -10.51
N LEU A 268 5.50 12.43 -9.55
CA LEU A 268 4.36 13.33 -9.80
C LEU A 268 4.57 14.68 -9.12
N CYS A 269 4.63 15.74 -9.92
CA CYS A 269 4.68 17.10 -9.41
C CYS A 269 3.32 17.66 -9.07
N LEU A 270 3.28 18.39 -7.95
CA LEU A 270 2.06 18.95 -7.39
C LEU A 270 1.71 20.30 -8.02
N LEU A 271 2.72 21.13 -8.23
CA LEU A 271 2.61 22.45 -8.82
C LEU A 271 3.42 22.44 -10.14
N ASN A 272 2.71 22.59 -11.26
CA ASN A 272 3.31 22.79 -12.58
C ASN A 272 3.06 24.23 -13.02
#